data_AF-W1YHB4-F1
#
_entry.id   AF-W1YHB4-F1
#
_cell.length_a   1.000
_cell.length_b   1.000
_cell.length_c   1.000
_cell.angle_alpha   90.00
_cell.angle_beta   90.00
_cell.angle_gamma   90.00
#
_symmetry.space_group_name_H-M   'P 1'
#
loop_
_entity.id
_entity.type
_entity.pdbx_description
1 polymer ?
#
loop_
_entity_poly.entity_id
_entity_poly.type
_entity_poly.pdbx_seq_one_letter_code
_entity_poly.pdbx_strand_id
1 'polypeptide(L)' 'PLLDVTKEELLLYLKEKDISYCVDRTNEDVRYQRNRIRHRIIPELETINPNVVNTVVRLGNSVREDVILISQLTDT' A
#
# COMPACT_ATOMS: atom_id res chain seq x y z
N PRO A 1 -2.88 -11.61 -4.02
CA PRO A 1 -2.78 -12.58 -2.90
C PRO A 1 -2.31 -11.97 -1.57
N LEU A 2 -1.35 -11.03 -1.57
CA LEU A 2 -0.78 -10.43 -0.35
C LEU A 2 -1.13 -8.94 -0.20
N LEU A 3 -2.33 -8.53 -0.65
CA LEU A 3 -2.72 -7.13 -0.62
C LEU A 3 -2.94 -6.63 0.82
N ASP A 4 -3.47 -7.50 1.66
CA ASP A 4 -3.80 -7.20 3.06
C ASP A 4 -2.69 -7.64 4.06
N VAL A 5 -1.52 -8.03 3.54
CA VAL A 5 -0.39 -8.48 4.35
C VAL A 5 0.64 -7.37 4.43
N THR A 6 1.00 -6.98 5.64
CA THR A 6 2.03 -5.96 5.89
C THR A 6 3.43 -6.49 5.59
N LYS A 7 4.38 -5.58 5.39
CA LYS A 7 5.78 -5.95 5.17
C LYS A 7 6.37 -6.61 6.42
N GLU A 8 5.97 -6.13 7.60
CA GLU A 8 6.39 -6.61 8.90
C GLU A 8 5.95 -8.07 9.11
N GLU A 9 4.69 -8.39 8.83
CA GLU A 9 4.16 -9.76 8.88
C GLU A 9 4.89 -10.69 7.91
N LEU A 10 5.17 -10.21 6.69
CA LEU A 10 5.90 -10.99 5.69
C LEU A 10 7.33 -11.29 6.15
N LEU A 11 8.04 -10.31 6.71
CA LEU A 11 9.40 -10.49 7.22
C LEU A 11 9.44 -11.42 8.43
N LEU A 12 8.44 -11.32 9.32
CA LEU A 12 8.30 -12.24 10.44
C LEU A 12 8.09 -13.68 9.96
N TYR A 13 7.19 -13.87 9.00
CA TYR A 13 6.94 -15.18 8.41
C TYR A 13 8.20 -15.79 7.77
N LEU A 14 8.94 -15.00 6.99
CA LEU A 14 10.20 -15.45 6.37
C LEU A 14 11.22 -15.86 7.43
N LYS A 15 11.32 -15.10 8.53
CA LYS A 15 12.20 -15.41 9.66
C LYS A 15 11.79 -16.69 10.37
N GLU A 16 10.50 -16.88 10.67
CA GLU A 16 9.99 -18.07 11.36
C GLU A 16 10.14 -19.35 10.53
N LYS A 17 10.13 -19.22 9.20
CA LYS A 17 10.28 -20.34 8.27
C LYS A 17 11.72 -20.55 7.77
N ASP A 18 12.66 -19.74 8.23
CA ASP A 18 14.06 -19.72 7.78
C ASP A 18 14.19 -19.64 6.24
N ILE A 19 13.34 -18.83 5.62
CA ILE A 19 13.33 -18.63 4.17
C ILE A 19 14.24 -17.47 3.83
N SER A 20 15.33 -17.75 3.13
CA SER A 20 16.21 -16.72 2.58
C SER A 20 15.50 -15.88 1.50
N TYR A 21 15.81 -14.58 1.46
CA TYR A 21 15.28 -13.65 0.47
C TYR A 21 16.34 -12.65 0.03
N CYS A 22 16.16 -12.08 -1.16
CA CYS A 22 17.04 -11.04 -1.70
C CYS A 22 16.41 -9.66 -1.46
N VAL A 23 17.23 -8.69 -1.04
CA VAL A 23 16.82 -7.28 -0.93
C VAL A 23 17.24 -6.55 -2.20
N ASP A 24 16.26 -6.13 -2.99
CA ASP A 24 16.52 -5.31 -4.18
C ASP A 24 17.05 -3.93 -3.77
N ARG A 25 18.20 -3.55 -4.32
CA ARG A 25 18.88 -2.27 -4.04
C ARG A 25 18.07 -1.07 -4.52
N THR A 26 17.20 -1.25 -5.51
CA THR A 26 16.33 -0.19 -6.04
C THR A 26 15.16 0.16 -5.10
N ASN A 27 14.89 -0.66 -4.08
CA ASN A 27 13.79 -0.40 -3.13
C ASN A 27 13.94 0.93 -2.37
N GLU A 28 15.18 1.38 -2.16
CA GLU A 28 15.50 2.64 -1.48
C GLU A 28 15.65 3.82 -2.46
N ASP A 29 15.53 3.57 -3.77
CA ASP A 29 15.74 4.59 -4.78
C ASP A 29 14.49 5.46 -4.95
N VAL A 30 14.55 6.67 -4.41
CA VAL A 30 13.49 7.69 -4.46
C VAL A 30 13.33 8.37 -5.82
N ARG A 31 14.16 8.04 -6.83
CA ARG A 31 13.92 8.49 -8.21
C ARG A 31 12.63 7.89 -8.76
N TYR A 32 12.27 6.68 -8.32
CA TYR A 32 11.01 6.04 -8.69
C TYR A 32 9.85 6.61 -7.88
N GLN A 33 8.78 6.99 -8.59
CA GLN A 33 7.61 7.66 -7.98
C GLN A 33 7.01 6.88 -6.82
N ARG A 34 6.86 5.55 -6.97
CA ARG A 34 6.34 4.66 -5.90
C ARG A 34 7.20 4.70 -4.64
N ASN A 35 8.52 4.63 -4.78
CA ASN A 35 9.45 4.66 -3.66
C ASN A 35 9.48 6.05 -3.03
N ARG A 36 9.38 7.12 -3.84
CA ARG A 36 9.23 8.48 -3.33
C ARG A 36 7.97 8.65 -2.48
N ILE A 37 6.83 8.12 -2.95
CA ILE A 37 5.60 8.12 -2.17
C ILE A 37 5.81 7.37 -0.85
N ARG A 38 6.34 6.15 -0.89
CA ARG A 38 6.59 5.33 0.31
C ARG A 38 7.54 5.98 1.30
N HIS A 39 8.67 6.52 0.83
CA HIS A 39 9.77 6.93 1.70
C HIS A 39 9.75 8.40 2.10
N ARG A 40 9.00 9.24 1.37
CA ARG A 40 8.91 10.68 1.67
C ARG A 40 7.50 11.13 1.97
N ILE A 41 6.51 10.69 1.20
CA ILE A 41 5.15 11.26 1.30
C ILE A 41 4.36 10.58 2.42
N ILE A 42 4.35 9.25 2.47
CA ILE A 42 3.61 8.51 3.52
C ILE A 42 4.10 8.88 4.92
N PRO A 43 5.41 8.92 5.23
CA PRO A 43 5.88 9.28 6.56
C PRO A 43 5.48 10.69 6.99
N GLU A 44 5.53 11.66 6.07
CA GLU A 44 5.08 13.03 6.34
C GLU A 44 3.57 13.08 6.63
N LEU A 45 2.76 12.33 5.86
CA LEU A 45 1.32 12.24 6.11
C LEU A 45 0.99 11.54 7.44
N GLU A 46 1.79 10.56 7.86
CA GLU A 46 1.64 9.89 9.15
C GLU A 46 1.87 10.83 10.34
N THR A 47 2.69 11.89 10.17
CA THR A 47 2.83 12.93 11.21
C THR A 47 1.55 13.73 11.45
N ILE A 48 0.71 13.86 10.42
CA ILE A 48 -0.58 14.57 10.48
C ILE A 48 -1.67 13.62 10.96
N ASN A 49 -1.69 12.40 10.42
CA ASN A 49 -2.62 11.36 10.78
C ASN A 49 -1.91 10.00 10.79
N PRO A 50 -1.61 9.43 11.97
CA PRO A 50 -0.94 8.13 12.09
C PRO A 50 -1.68 6.99 11.39
N ASN A 51 -2.98 7.14 11.12
CA ASN A 51 -3.81 6.14 10.46
C ASN A 51 -4.11 6.50 8.99
N VAL A 52 -3.26 7.31 8.35
CA VAL A 52 -3.47 7.79 6.98
C VAL A 52 -3.52 6.65 5.97
N VAL A 53 -2.67 5.63 6.09
CA VAL A 53 -2.62 4.51 5.16
C VAL A 53 -3.97 3.80 5.12
N ASN A 54 -4.53 3.42 6.28
CA ASN A 54 -5.85 2.79 6.36
C ASN A 54 -6.98 3.73 5.89
N THR A 55 -6.84 5.04 6.13
CA THR A 55 -7.81 6.04 5.66
C THR A 55 -7.84 6.12 4.14
N VAL A 56 -6.67 6.11 3.49
CA VAL A 56 -6.54 6.09 2.03
C VAL A 56 -7.07 4.78 1.44
N VAL A 57 -6.80 3.64 2.07
CA VAL A 57 -7.36 2.35 1.64
C VAL A 57 -8.89 2.36 1.71
N ARG A 58 -9.46 2.83 2.83
CA ARG A 58 -10.91 2.96 3.00
C ARG A 58 -11.52 3.89 1.93
N LEU A 59 -10.91 5.04 1.69
CA LEU A 59 -11.34 5.95 0.63
C LEU A 59 -11.31 5.27 -0.75
N GLY A 60 -10.24 4.54 -1.06
CA GLY A 60 -10.13 3.81 -2.32
C GLY A 60 -11.22 2.75 -2.50
N ASN A 61 -11.63 2.08 -1.42
CA ASN A 61 -12.74 1.12 -1.46
C ASN A 61 -14.08 1.82 -1.71
N SER A 62 -14.38 2.90 -0.98
CA SER A 62 -15.61 3.68 -1.21
C SER A 62 -15.69 4.24 -2.63
N VAL A 63 -14.60 4.81 -3.15
CA VAL A 63 -14.55 5.32 -4.53
C VAL A 63 -14.74 4.19 -5.54
N ARG A 64 -14.19 3.00 -5.28
CA ARG A 64 -14.42 1.84 -6.16
C ARG A 64 -15.89 1.44 -6.19
N GLU A 65 -16.55 1.38 -5.03
CA GLU A 65 -17.98 1.07 -4.93
C GLU A 65 -18.82 2.10 -5.71
N ASP A 66 -18.53 3.39 -5.54
CA ASP A 66 -19.19 4.48 -6.26
C ASP A 66 -19.00 4.33 -7.79
N VAL A 67 -17.78 4.06 -8.24
CA VAL A 67 -17.47 3.86 -9.67
C VAL A 67 -18.23 2.66 -10.24
N ILE A 68 -18.32 1.55 -9.50
CA ILE A 68 -19.08 0.37 -9.93
C ILE A 68 -20.56 0.73 -10.12
N LEU A 69 -21.15 1.43 -9.16
CA LEU A 69 -22.56 1.85 -9.24
C LEU A 69 -22.81 2.80 -10.41
N ILE A 70 -21.94 3.80 -10.60
CA ILE A 70 -22.08 4.77 -11.69
C ILE A 70 -22.02 4.05 -13.04
N SER A 71 -21.03 3.16 -13.24
CA SER A 71 -20.92 2.40 -14.48
C SER A 71 -22.19 1.60 -14.79
N GLN A 72 -22.78 0.93 -13.78
CA GLN A 72 -24.03 0.19 -13.94
C GLN A 72 -25.21 1.09 -14.36
N LEU A 73 -25.25 2.33 -13.91
CA LEU A 73 -26.30 3.30 -14.25
C LEU A 73 -26.08 3.96 -15.62
N THR A 74 -24.86 3.97 -16.14
CA THR A 74 -24.51 4.59 -17.42
C THR A 74 -24.46 3.61 -18.59
N ASP A 75 -24.44 2.30 -18.33
CA ASP A 75 -24.44 1.25 -19.36
C ASP A 75 -25.85 0.91 -19.92
N THR A 76 -26.83 1.81 -19.75
CA THR A 76 -28.16 1.82 -20.40
C THR A 76 -28.28 2.98 -21.37
#